data_AF-A0A453D7Q8-F1
#
_entry.id   AF-A0A453D7Q8-F1
#
_cell.length_a   1.000
_cell.length_b   1.000
_cell.length_c   1.000
_cell.angle_alpha   90.00
_cell.angle_beta   90.00
_cell.angle_gamma   90.00
#
_symmetry.space_group_name_H-M   'P 1'
#
loop_
_entity.id
_entity.type
_entity.pdbx_description
1 polymer ?
#
loop_
_entity_poly.entity_id
_entity_poly.type
_entity_poly.pdbx_seq_one_letter_code
_entity_poly.pdbx_strand_id
1 'polypeptide(L)'
;LFDARPSEDKPSTNNPFPFRCPRTRPMGERLAGAEKEVLVEIVRFTQKNGLKGAEGGWKDFLARNDKKFGASVSDPKKRTKDVLLVFLVTFSKDFQKYFRKLVRRHAERRAIEQYMNEFSGKISPEQKLVQLTTEHLDYRKNYYFPSYQEGWKVMRIGKVSSSMNSGAMLAIDCEMVLCHDGTEAVVRVCVVDNKLEVKLDTLVNPLKAVADYRTHITGVSKKDLEGVTCSLVDIQKSLKKILAKGKILVGHSLYRDLYVLKFDYSRVIDTAYIFKYANLPTTSTASLNSLCKSVCGYSVREDGEPHNCLKDAEAAMNLVTAKLKHGFNDPIEIAENSVRVERKFLVLPVVIQVAT
;
A
#
# COMPACT_ATOMS: atom_id res chain seq x y z
N LEU A 1 -85.54 9.22 23.14
CA LEU A 1 -85.78 8.02 23.98
C LEU A 1 -84.47 7.24 23.96
N PHE A 2 -83.76 7.13 25.10
CA PHE A 2 -83.83 5.97 26.02
C PHE A 2 -83.54 4.64 25.30
N ASP A 3 -82.59 3.77 25.68
CA ASP A 3 -81.44 3.86 26.61
C ASP A 3 -80.50 2.63 26.34
N ALA A 4 -79.32 2.33 26.92
CA ALA A 4 -78.53 2.89 28.02
C ALA A 4 -76.99 2.59 27.83
N ARG A 5 -76.22 2.55 28.94
CA ARG A 5 -74.89 1.90 29.13
C ARG A 5 -74.93 1.12 30.47
N PRO A 6 -73.84 0.56 31.08
CA PRO A 6 -72.45 0.35 30.63
C PRO A 6 -71.83 -1.04 30.98
N SER A 7 -70.57 -1.27 30.58
CA SER A 7 -69.57 -1.95 31.43
C SER A 7 -68.14 -1.50 31.07
N GLU A 8 -67.28 -1.34 32.08
CA GLU A 8 -65.86 -0.96 31.97
C GLU A 8 -65.00 -2.22 31.65
N ASP A 9 -63.76 -2.18 31.15
CA ASP A 9 -62.57 -1.68 31.88
C ASP A 9 -61.34 -1.39 30.96
N LYS A 10 -60.83 -0.15 31.07
CA LYS A 10 -59.42 0.25 31.33
C LYS A 10 -58.23 -0.14 30.39
N PRO A 11 -57.07 0.57 30.48
CA PRO A 11 -56.54 1.25 29.29
C PRO A 11 -55.12 0.84 28.86
N SER A 12 -54.71 1.31 27.67
CA SER A 12 -53.31 1.34 27.23
C SER A 12 -52.90 2.77 26.88
N THR A 13 -51.75 3.22 27.39
CA THR A 13 -51.39 4.63 27.52
C THR A 13 -50.40 5.14 26.47
N ASN A 14 -50.65 6.37 26.01
CA ASN A 14 -49.69 7.42 25.63
C ASN A 14 -48.33 7.05 25.00
N ASN A 15 -48.17 7.51 23.76
CA ASN A 15 -46.88 7.88 23.16
C ASN A 15 -46.20 8.99 24.00
N PRO A 16 -44.86 9.01 24.14
CA PRO A 16 -44.09 9.93 23.29
C PRO A 16 -42.68 9.44 22.87
N PHE A 17 -42.24 9.88 21.68
CA PHE A 17 -40.82 9.93 21.25
C PHE A 17 -39.99 10.83 22.19
N PRO A 18 -38.66 10.63 22.41
CA PRO A 18 -37.59 10.43 21.42
C PRO A 18 -36.69 9.20 21.71
N PHE A 19 -35.75 8.73 20.87
CA PHE A 19 -34.60 9.43 20.25
C PHE A 19 -34.10 8.71 18.98
N ARG A 20 -33.58 9.48 18.02
CA ARG A 20 -32.74 8.93 16.93
C ARG A 20 -31.39 8.47 17.49
N CYS A 21 -31.13 7.17 17.48
CA CYS A 21 -29.80 6.66 17.81
C CYS A 21 -28.80 6.93 16.66
N PRO A 22 -27.61 7.51 16.92
CA PRO A 22 -26.61 7.75 15.88
C PRO A 22 -26.02 6.47 15.28
N ARG A 23 -25.53 6.57 14.04
CA ARG A 23 -24.85 5.47 13.33
C ARG A 23 -23.52 5.08 13.97
N THR A 24 -23.51 4.11 14.88
CA THR A 24 -22.28 3.41 15.29
C THR A 24 -22.46 1.90 15.34
N ARG A 25 -22.07 1.21 14.26
CA ARG A 25 -21.90 -0.26 14.29
C ARG A 25 -20.73 -0.61 15.23
N PRO A 26 -20.90 -1.54 16.19
CA PRO A 26 -19.81 -1.94 17.09
C PRO A 26 -18.58 -2.43 16.32
N MET A 27 -17.39 -2.10 16.84
CA MET A 27 -16.11 -2.29 16.12
C MET A 27 -15.80 -3.76 15.74
N GLY A 28 -16.42 -4.74 16.38
CA GLY A 28 -16.25 -6.18 16.10
C GLY A 28 -16.96 -6.66 14.83
N GLU A 29 -18.11 -6.10 14.45
CA GLU A 29 -18.96 -6.62 13.36
C GLU A 29 -18.24 -6.74 12.01
N ARG A 30 -17.31 -5.81 11.73
CA ARG A 30 -16.59 -5.76 10.47
C ARG A 30 -15.51 -6.84 10.30
N LEU A 31 -15.07 -7.48 11.37
CA LEU A 31 -14.24 -8.70 11.27
C LEU A 31 -15.14 -9.93 11.11
N ALA A 32 -16.27 -9.98 11.82
CA ALA A 32 -17.23 -11.07 11.71
C ALA A 32 -17.80 -11.25 10.28
N GLY A 33 -17.93 -10.17 9.51
CA GLY A 33 -18.31 -10.22 8.10
C GLY A 33 -17.24 -10.75 7.13
N ALA A 34 -16.00 -11.00 7.57
CA ALA A 34 -14.93 -11.51 6.71
C ALA A 34 -15.11 -13.00 6.38
N GLU A 35 -14.58 -13.44 5.24
CA GLU A 35 -14.45 -14.87 4.93
C GLU A 35 -13.37 -15.54 5.77
N LYS A 36 -13.49 -16.85 5.97
CA LYS A 36 -12.58 -17.64 6.79
C LYS A 36 -11.15 -17.54 6.26
N GLU A 37 -10.97 -17.56 4.94
CA GLU A 37 -9.69 -17.56 4.23
C GLU A 37 -8.92 -16.27 4.51
N VAL A 38 -9.63 -15.14 4.53
CA VAL A 38 -9.07 -13.83 4.87
C VAL A 38 -8.68 -13.78 6.35
N LEU A 39 -9.48 -14.33 7.25
CA LEU A 39 -9.14 -14.41 8.68
C LEU A 39 -7.92 -15.32 8.92
N VAL A 40 -7.83 -16.45 8.22
CA VAL A 40 -6.67 -17.34 8.22
C VAL A 40 -5.40 -16.59 7.79
N GLU A 41 -5.47 -15.78 6.73
CA GLU A 41 -4.32 -14.96 6.30
C GLU A 41 -3.93 -13.90 7.35
N ILE A 42 -4.89 -13.31 8.05
CA ILE A 42 -4.62 -12.34 9.13
C ILE A 42 -3.99 -13.03 10.35
N VAL A 43 -4.41 -14.24 10.74
CA VAL A 43 -3.76 -14.99 11.83
C VAL A 43 -2.36 -15.46 11.42
N ARG A 44 -2.17 -15.89 10.16
CA ARG A 44 -0.83 -16.19 9.63
C ARG A 44 0.07 -14.96 9.60
N PHE A 45 -0.49 -13.77 9.32
CA PHE A 45 0.20 -12.49 9.45
C PHE A 45 0.63 -12.23 10.91
N THR A 46 -0.22 -12.44 11.92
CA THR A 46 0.19 -12.25 13.32
C THR A 46 1.26 -13.26 13.75
N GLN A 47 1.14 -14.53 13.33
CA GLN A 47 2.17 -15.55 13.56
C GLN A 47 3.52 -15.15 12.95
N LYS A 48 3.55 -14.79 11.66
CA LYS A 48 4.78 -14.44 10.93
C LYS A 48 5.51 -13.23 11.54
N ASN A 49 4.76 -12.27 12.07
CA ASN A 49 5.32 -11.04 12.65
C ASN A 49 5.44 -11.09 14.19
N GLY A 50 5.27 -12.26 14.81
CA GLY A 50 5.39 -12.44 16.28
C GLY A 50 4.39 -11.64 17.12
N LEU A 51 3.28 -11.19 16.53
CA LEU A 51 2.34 -10.28 17.18
C LEU A 51 1.47 -11.03 18.20
N LYS A 52 1.24 -10.40 19.35
CA LYS A 52 0.50 -10.96 20.49
C LYS A 52 -0.70 -10.07 20.84
N GLY A 53 -1.81 -10.71 21.20
CA GLY A 53 -2.96 -10.07 21.85
C GLY A 53 -2.87 -10.19 23.38
N ALA A 54 -3.95 -9.83 24.08
CA ALA A 54 -4.08 -9.97 25.53
C ALA A 54 -3.91 -11.43 26.01
N GLU A 55 -4.20 -12.41 25.15
CA GLU A 55 -4.03 -13.85 25.42
C GLU A 55 -2.72 -14.44 24.86
N GLY A 56 -1.77 -13.57 24.49
CA GLY A 56 -0.48 -13.97 23.91
C GLY A 56 -0.52 -14.15 22.40
N GLY A 57 0.39 -14.98 21.89
CA GLY A 57 0.43 -15.37 20.48
C GLY A 57 -0.60 -16.46 20.17
N TRP A 58 -0.74 -16.80 18.88
CA TRP A 58 -1.72 -17.80 18.42
C TRP A 58 -1.59 -19.17 19.11
N LYS A 59 -0.38 -19.64 19.39
CA LYS A 59 -0.15 -20.90 20.12
C LYS A 59 -0.59 -20.80 21.59
N ASP A 60 -0.30 -19.67 22.24
CA ASP A 60 -0.67 -19.40 23.65
C ASP A 60 -2.20 -19.36 23.81
N PHE A 61 -2.88 -18.70 22.86
CA PHE A 61 -4.33 -18.67 22.77
C PHE A 61 -4.93 -20.06 22.56
N LEU A 62 -4.42 -20.84 21.60
CA LEU A 62 -4.90 -22.20 21.33
C LEU A 62 -4.72 -23.14 22.53
N ALA A 63 -3.60 -23.03 23.26
CA ALA A 63 -3.35 -23.86 24.44
C ALA A 63 -4.40 -23.68 25.54
N ARG A 64 -5.00 -22.48 25.65
CA ARG A 64 -6.01 -22.15 26.69
C ARG A 64 -7.44 -22.38 26.21
N ASN A 65 -7.73 -22.08 24.94
CA ASN A 65 -9.10 -21.95 24.44
C ASN A 65 -9.56 -23.09 23.51
N ASP A 66 -8.65 -23.87 22.93
CA ASP A 66 -8.99 -24.93 21.99
C ASP A 66 -8.77 -26.32 22.61
N LYS A 67 -9.81 -26.82 23.28
CA LYS A 67 -9.83 -28.17 23.86
C LYS A 67 -9.86 -29.30 22.83
N LYS A 68 -10.09 -29.03 21.54
CA LYS A 68 -10.24 -30.07 20.50
C LYS A 68 -8.92 -30.45 19.86
N PHE A 69 -8.06 -29.46 19.58
CA PHE A 69 -6.77 -29.69 18.94
C PHE A 69 -5.58 -29.05 19.68
N GLY A 70 -5.84 -28.05 20.54
CA GLY A 70 -4.80 -27.33 21.29
C GLY A 70 -3.73 -26.68 20.40
N ALA A 71 -2.57 -26.41 21.02
CA ALA A 71 -1.46 -25.74 20.36
C ALA A 71 -0.62 -26.63 19.41
N SER A 72 -0.81 -27.96 19.44
CA SER A 72 -0.05 -28.91 18.61
C SER A 72 -0.35 -28.73 17.11
N VAL A 73 -1.61 -28.48 16.76
CA VAL A 73 -2.05 -28.20 15.38
C VAL A 73 -2.25 -26.70 15.17
N SER A 74 -1.16 -25.97 14.96
CA SER A 74 -1.17 -24.49 14.93
C SER A 74 -1.46 -23.82 13.57
N ASP A 75 -1.82 -24.57 12.51
CA ASP A 75 -2.26 -23.97 11.23
C ASP A 75 -3.69 -23.37 11.36
N PRO A 76 -3.88 -22.05 11.17
CA PRO A 76 -5.20 -21.42 11.28
C PRO A 76 -6.26 -21.99 10.34
N LYS A 77 -5.89 -22.60 9.19
CA LYS A 77 -6.86 -23.26 8.29
C LYS A 77 -7.65 -24.37 9.00
N LYS A 78 -7.05 -25.01 10.00
CA LYS A 78 -7.61 -26.13 10.78
C LYS A 78 -8.58 -25.66 11.89
N ARG A 79 -8.99 -24.38 11.92
CA ARG A 79 -9.96 -23.84 12.88
C ARG A 79 -11.23 -23.32 12.22
N THR A 80 -12.28 -23.18 13.01
CA THR A 80 -13.54 -22.55 12.58
C THR A 80 -13.35 -21.04 12.44
N LYS A 81 -14.29 -20.38 11.74
CA LYS A 81 -14.31 -18.93 11.61
C LYS A 81 -14.31 -18.23 12.97
N ASP A 82 -15.07 -18.77 13.93
CA ASP A 82 -15.29 -18.15 15.23
C ASP A 82 -14.02 -18.18 16.10
N VAL A 83 -13.27 -19.28 16.12
CA VAL A 83 -12.00 -19.37 16.86
C VAL A 83 -10.98 -18.35 16.33
N LEU A 84 -10.95 -18.12 15.01
CA LEU A 84 -10.10 -17.09 14.40
C LEU A 84 -10.55 -15.67 14.81
N LEU A 85 -11.87 -15.42 14.86
CA LEU A 85 -12.42 -14.13 15.30
C LEU A 85 -12.13 -13.85 16.77
N VAL A 86 -12.36 -14.82 17.66
CA VAL A 86 -12.09 -14.71 19.11
C VAL A 86 -10.62 -14.34 19.34
N PHE A 87 -9.67 -15.05 18.70
CA PHE A 87 -8.26 -14.68 18.79
C PHE A 87 -7.97 -13.26 18.30
N LEU A 88 -8.50 -12.86 17.13
CA LEU A 88 -8.21 -11.54 16.55
C LEU A 88 -8.82 -10.37 17.34
N VAL A 89 -9.86 -10.59 18.16
CA VAL A 89 -10.38 -9.55 19.08
C VAL A 89 -9.59 -9.43 20.39
N THR A 90 -8.69 -10.37 20.72
CA THR A 90 -7.77 -10.21 21.86
C THR A 90 -6.72 -9.11 21.64
N PHE A 91 -6.51 -8.68 20.40
CA PHE A 91 -5.57 -7.61 20.06
C PHE A 91 -6.10 -6.21 20.42
N SER A 92 -5.18 -5.26 20.56
CA SER A 92 -5.52 -3.85 20.83
C SER A 92 -6.45 -3.25 19.76
N LYS A 93 -7.19 -2.19 20.14
CA LYS A 93 -8.14 -1.51 19.24
C LYS A 93 -7.50 -1.04 17.93
N ASP A 94 -6.20 -0.69 17.94
CA ASP A 94 -5.47 -0.28 16.74
C ASP A 94 -5.03 -1.47 15.85
N PHE A 95 -4.64 -2.60 16.44
CA PHE A 95 -4.45 -3.83 15.65
C PHE A 95 -5.77 -4.32 15.05
N GLN A 96 -6.88 -4.31 15.79
CA GLN A 96 -8.19 -4.61 15.23
C GLN A 96 -8.58 -3.63 14.10
N LYS A 97 -8.26 -2.34 14.25
CA LYS A 97 -8.44 -1.32 13.20
C LYS A 97 -7.57 -1.60 11.98
N TYR A 98 -6.37 -2.14 12.15
CA TYR A 98 -5.53 -2.62 11.06
C TYR A 98 -6.08 -3.89 10.40
N PHE A 99 -6.50 -4.90 11.16
CA PHE A 99 -7.13 -6.12 10.61
C PHE A 99 -8.36 -5.78 9.77
N ARG A 100 -9.17 -4.79 10.20
CA ARG A 100 -10.29 -4.25 9.38
C ARG A 100 -9.82 -3.56 8.08
N LYS A 101 -8.61 -2.97 8.03
CA LYS A 101 -8.00 -2.49 6.76
C LYS A 101 -7.60 -3.69 5.88
N LEU A 102 -7.00 -4.74 6.45
CA LEU A 102 -6.63 -5.95 5.70
C LEU A 102 -7.86 -6.63 5.08
N VAL A 103 -8.90 -6.91 5.88
CA VAL A 103 -10.18 -7.47 5.37
C VAL A 103 -10.71 -6.65 4.21
N ARG A 104 -10.74 -5.31 4.35
CA ARG A 104 -11.17 -4.41 3.27
C ARG A 104 -10.28 -4.53 2.04
N ARG A 105 -8.95 -4.61 2.19
CA ARG A 105 -8.01 -4.74 1.06
C ARG A 105 -8.22 -6.06 0.29
N HIS A 106 -8.53 -7.16 0.97
CA HIS A 106 -8.89 -8.42 0.30
C HIS A 106 -10.21 -8.30 -0.48
N ALA A 107 -11.23 -7.67 0.09
CA ALA A 107 -12.48 -7.40 -0.62
C ALA A 107 -12.30 -6.44 -1.81
N GLU A 108 -11.50 -5.37 -1.67
CA GLU A 108 -11.16 -4.43 -2.74
C GLU A 108 -10.40 -5.13 -3.88
N ARG A 109 -9.45 -6.04 -3.59
CA ARG A 109 -8.74 -6.86 -4.60
C ARG A 109 -9.68 -7.80 -5.34
N ARG A 110 -10.48 -8.59 -4.63
CA ARG A 110 -11.42 -9.52 -5.27
C ARG A 110 -12.42 -8.81 -6.16
N ALA A 111 -12.95 -7.65 -5.74
CA ALA A 111 -13.86 -6.87 -6.56
C ALA A 111 -13.21 -6.33 -7.84
N ILE A 112 -11.88 -6.10 -7.84
CA ILE A 112 -11.11 -5.79 -9.05
C ILE A 112 -10.93 -7.03 -9.92
N GLU A 113 -10.52 -8.16 -9.35
CA GLU A 113 -10.35 -9.43 -10.06
C GLU A 113 -11.66 -9.85 -10.76
N GLN A 114 -12.80 -9.75 -10.05
CA GLN A 114 -14.13 -9.98 -10.61
C GLN A 114 -14.46 -9.01 -11.75
N TYR A 115 -14.24 -7.71 -11.56
CA TYR A 115 -14.47 -6.72 -12.63
C TYR A 115 -13.58 -6.96 -13.86
N MET A 116 -12.32 -7.34 -13.67
CA MET A 116 -11.40 -7.66 -14.76
C MET A 116 -11.85 -8.90 -15.54
N ASN A 117 -12.37 -9.92 -14.85
CA ASN A 117 -12.89 -11.12 -15.49
C ASN A 117 -14.21 -10.85 -16.25
N GLU A 118 -15.15 -10.13 -15.63
CA GLU A 118 -16.46 -9.78 -16.22
C GLU A 118 -16.34 -8.79 -17.41
N PHE A 119 -15.38 -7.86 -17.35
CA PHE A 119 -15.23 -6.78 -18.32
C PHE A 119 -13.88 -6.81 -19.06
N SER A 120 -13.30 -8.00 -19.25
CA SER A 120 -11.97 -8.21 -19.86
C SER A 120 -11.74 -7.46 -21.17
N GLY A 121 -12.74 -7.46 -22.07
CA GLY A 121 -12.73 -6.72 -23.34
C GLY A 121 -12.90 -5.20 -23.23
N LYS A 122 -13.10 -4.65 -22.03
CA LYS A 122 -13.30 -3.21 -21.75
C LYS A 122 -12.25 -2.64 -20.77
N ILE A 123 -11.25 -3.42 -20.36
CA ILE A 123 -10.15 -2.94 -19.51
C ILE A 123 -9.30 -1.92 -20.28
N SER A 124 -9.11 -0.72 -19.72
CA SER A 124 -8.29 0.32 -20.34
C SER A 124 -6.81 -0.11 -20.44
N PRO A 125 -6.05 0.38 -21.44
CA PRO A 125 -4.63 0.08 -21.58
C PRO A 125 -3.80 0.34 -20.31
N GLU A 126 -4.06 1.43 -19.59
CA GLU A 126 -3.37 1.77 -18.34
C GLU A 126 -3.68 0.76 -17.23
N GLN A 127 -4.93 0.27 -17.17
CA GLN A 127 -5.35 -0.72 -16.18
C GLN A 127 -4.74 -2.12 -16.46
N LYS A 128 -4.37 -2.41 -17.72
CA LYS A 128 -3.54 -3.59 -18.07
C LYS A 128 -2.09 -3.44 -17.59
N LEU A 129 -1.52 -2.23 -17.60
CA LEU A 129 -0.18 -1.99 -17.03
C LEU A 129 -0.15 -2.11 -15.50
N VAL A 130 -1.24 -1.71 -14.82
CA VAL A 130 -1.44 -1.99 -13.39
C VAL A 130 -1.49 -3.50 -13.15
N GLN A 131 -2.20 -4.26 -14.01
CA GLN A 131 -2.26 -5.72 -13.91
C GLN A 131 -0.87 -6.37 -14.06
N LEU A 132 -0.10 -6.01 -15.09
CA LEU A 132 1.28 -6.48 -15.28
C LEU A 132 2.16 -6.20 -14.05
N THR A 133 2.01 -5.01 -13.46
CA THR A 133 2.71 -4.65 -12.21
C THR A 133 2.35 -5.57 -11.06
N THR A 134 1.08 -5.97 -10.93
CA THR A 134 0.61 -6.86 -9.86
C THR A 134 0.93 -8.34 -10.08
N GLU A 135 1.09 -8.76 -11.32
CA GLU A 135 1.40 -10.15 -11.71
C GLU A 135 2.90 -10.47 -11.64
N HIS A 136 3.77 -9.45 -11.61
CA HIS A 136 5.21 -9.63 -11.46
C HIS A 136 5.58 -10.39 -10.17
N LEU A 137 6.49 -11.36 -10.28
CA LEU A 137 6.82 -12.31 -9.20
C LEU A 137 7.22 -11.61 -7.88
N ASP A 138 8.03 -10.56 -7.95
CA ASP A 138 8.45 -9.78 -6.78
C ASP A 138 7.40 -8.78 -6.26
N TYR A 139 6.28 -8.53 -6.95
CA TYR A 139 5.28 -7.54 -6.49
C TYR A 139 4.75 -7.89 -5.09
N ARG A 140 4.41 -9.18 -4.86
CA ARG A 140 3.91 -9.65 -3.56
C ARG A 140 4.95 -9.52 -2.43
N LYS A 141 6.24 -9.52 -2.74
CA LYS A 141 7.35 -9.33 -1.78
C LYS A 141 7.58 -7.85 -1.51
N ASN A 142 7.72 -7.05 -2.56
CA ASN A 142 8.18 -5.67 -2.48
C ASN A 142 7.06 -4.69 -2.09
N TYR A 143 5.81 -4.93 -2.49
CA TYR A 143 4.63 -4.14 -2.07
C TYR A 143 3.94 -4.70 -0.81
N TYR A 144 4.64 -5.53 -0.03
CA TYR A 144 4.17 -6.00 1.28
C TYR A 144 4.61 -5.04 2.39
N PHE A 145 3.94 -3.90 2.46
CA PHE A 145 4.26 -2.86 3.43
C PHE A 145 3.84 -3.21 4.88
N PRO A 146 4.60 -2.78 5.90
CA PRO A 146 4.24 -2.94 7.31
C PRO A 146 3.21 -1.89 7.76
N SER A 147 2.11 -1.74 7.01
CA SER A 147 1.14 -0.63 7.15
C SER A 147 0.24 -0.69 8.41
N TYR A 148 0.60 -1.58 9.35
CA TYR A 148 0.13 -1.63 10.73
C TYR A 148 0.92 -0.71 11.66
N GLN A 149 2.16 -0.40 11.32
CA GLN A 149 3.02 0.51 12.08
C GLN A 149 2.49 1.95 12.06
N GLU A 150 2.92 2.73 13.03
CA GLU A 150 2.50 4.12 13.14
C GLU A 150 3.03 5.00 11.98
N GLY A 151 2.24 6.02 11.65
CA GLY A 151 2.48 6.94 10.54
C GLY A 151 1.92 6.47 9.19
N TRP A 152 1.69 5.16 9.00
CA TRP A 152 1.27 4.61 7.70
C TRP A 152 -0.14 5.04 7.26
N LYS A 153 -0.23 5.54 6.01
CA LYS A 153 -1.50 5.88 5.36
C LYS A 153 -1.88 4.79 4.36
N VAL A 154 -2.92 4.05 4.69
CA VAL A 154 -3.51 3.05 3.77
C VAL A 154 -4.62 3.73 2.98
N MET A 155 -4.39 3.92 1.69
CA MET A 155 -5.36 4.50 0.78
C MET A 155 -6.52 3.52 0.50
N ARG A 156 -7.58 4.03 -0.11
CA ARG A 156 -8.73 3.23 -0.57
C ARG A 156 -8.84 3.36 -2.07
N ILE A 157 -9.15 2.26 -2.74
CA ILE A 157 -9.41 2.28 -4.19
C ILE A 157 -10.73 3.00 -4.49
N GLY A 158 -11.72 2.93 -3.58
CA GLY A 158 -13.03 3.58 -3.74
C GLY A 158 -14.04 2.64 -4.40
N LYS A 159 -14.94 3.18 -5.23
CA LYS A 159 -15.87 2.37 -6.03
C LYS A 159 -15.11 1.80 -7.22
N VAL A 160 -14.96 0.47 -7.27
CA VAL A 160 -14.14 -0.23 -8.29
C VAL A 160 -14.50 0.23 -9.71
N SER A 161 -15.77 0.27 -10.09
CA SER A 161 -16.17 0.67 -11.45
C SER A 161 -15.76 2.10 -11.83
N SER A 162 -15.80 3.06 -10.90
CA SER A 162 -15.32 4.43 -11.19
C SER A 162 -13.80 4.51 -11.24
N SER A 163 -13.11 3.67 -10.47
CA SER A 163 -11.65 3.59 -10.48
C SER A 163 -11.18 2.96 -11.79
N MET A 164 -11.64 1.75 -12.12
CA MET A 164 -11.24 1.00 -13.31
C MET A 164 -11.46 1.76 -14.63
N ASN A 165 -12.45 2.65 -14.69
CA ASN A 165 -12.73 3.51 -15.86
C ASN A 165 -11.94 4.84 -15.87
N SER A 166 -11.13 5.11 -14.83
CA SER A 166 -10.25 6.27 -14.77
C SER A 166 -8.80 5.87 -15.12
N GLY A 167 -8.36 6.31 -16.30
CA GLY A 167 -6.97 6.24 -16.77
C GLY A 167 -6.11 7.45 -16.38
N ALA A 168 -6.55 8.27 -15.42
CA ALA A 168 -5.75 9.41 -14.96
C ALA A 168 -4.51 8.92 -14.21
N MET A 169 -3.33 9.23 -14.73
CA MET A 169 -2.03 8.82 -14.19
C MET A 169 -1.28 10.01 -13.56
N LEU A 170 -0.45 9.70 -12.57
CA LEU A 170 0.53 10.60 -11.96
C LEU A 170 1.82 9.81 -11.75
N ALA A 171 2.98 10.35 -12.11
CA ALA A 171 4.26 9.76 -11.72
C ALA A 171 4.78 10.41 -10.44
N ILE A 172 5.48 9.62 -9.62
CA ILE A 172 6.17 10.06 -8.41
C ILE A 172 7.57 9.45 -8.37
N ASP A 173 8.49 10.21 -7.81
CA ASP A 173 9.81 9.76 -7.38
C ASP A 173 10.24 10.60 -6.15
N CYS A 174 11.14 10.08 -5.33
CA CYS A 174 11.63 10.78 -4.14
C CYS A 174 13.15 10.63 -3.97
N GLU A 175 13.78 11.67 -3.42
CA GLU A 175 15.16 11.58 -2.92
C GLU A 175 15.15 11.13 -1.45
N MET A 176 16.05 10.20 -1.09
CA MET A 176 16.11 9.62 0.27
C MET A 176 17.52 9.61 0.87
N VAL A 177 17.61 9.94 2.15
CA VAL A 177 18.86 9.97 2.95
C VAL A 177 18.88 8.88 4.01
N LEU A 178 20.08 8.51 4.46
CA LEU A 178 20.28 7.54 5.55
C LEU A 178 20.28 8.27 6.91
N CYS A 179 19.44 7.82 7.83
CA CYS A 179 19.40 8.31 9.21
C CYS A 179 20.31 7.50 10.15
N HIS A 180 20.70 8.08 11.29
CA HIS A 180 21.54 7.41 12.29
C HIS A 180 20.91 6.14 12.90
N ASP A 181 19.59 5.98 12.83
CA ASP A 181 18.87 4.77 13.25
C ASP A 181 18.86 3.66 12.18
N GLY A 182 19.64 3.82 11.11
CA GLY A 182 19.73 2.89 9.98
C GLY A 182 18.52 2.93 9.03
N THR A 183 17.54 3.80 9.27
CA THR A 183 16.37 3.93 8.38
C THR A 183 16.61 4.95 7.28
N GLU A 184 15.93 4.80 6.15
CA GLU A 184 15.89 5.81 5.09
C GLU A 184 14.74 6.79 5.33
N ALA A 185 15.00 8.08 5.11
CA ALA A 185 14.01 9.14 5.21
C ALA A 185 13.96 9.95 3.91
N VAL A 186 12.75 10.34 3.50
CA VAL A 186 12.54 11.17 2.31
C VAL A 186 12.95 12.62 2.57
N VAL A 187 13.63 13.24 1.60
CA VAL A 187 14.10 14.64 1.67
C VAL A 187 13.68 15.50 0.49
N ARG A 188 13.22 14.90 -0.62
CA ARG A 188 12.52 15.60 -1.70
C ARG A 188 11.48 14.66 -2.32
N VAL A 189 10.34 15.20 -2.73
CA VAL A 189 9.29 14.45 -3.44
C VAL A 189 8.83 15.23 -4.64
N CYS A 190 8.82 14.57 -5.79
CA CYS A 190 8.40 15.12 -7.06
C CYS A 190 7.19 14.33 -7.59
N VAL A 191 6.16 15.01 -8.09
CA VAL A 191 4.96 14.40 -8.71
C VAL A 191 4.60 15.18 -9.96
N VAL A 192 4.44 14.48 -11.08
CA VAL A 192 3.95 15.03 -12.36
C VAL A 192 2.70 14.29 -12.84
N ASP A 193 1.88 14.92 -13.68
CA ASP A 193 0.78 14.23 -14.37
C ASP A 193 1.17 13.66 -15.74
N ASN A 194 0.19 13.12 -16.46
CA ASN A 194 0.38 12.53 -17.78
C ASN A 194 0.70 13.53 -18.91
N LYS A 195 0.76 14.84 -18.62
CA LYS A 195 1.29 15.89 -19.49
C LYS A 195 2.65 16.41 -19.03
N LEU A 196 3.25 15.78 -18.02
CA LEU A 196 4.45 16.21 -17.32
C LEU A 196 4.27 17.54 -16.56
N GLU A 197 3.02 17.97 -16.27
CA GLU A 197 2.79 19.15 -15.45
C GLU A 197 3.08 18.83 -13.97
N VAL A 198 3.97 19.59 -13.33
CA VAL A 198 4.33 19.44 -11.91
C VAL A 198 3.12 19.67 -11.00
N LYS A 199 2.81 18.68 -10.15
CA LYS A 199 1.75 18.72 -9.12
C LYS A 199 2.30 18.76 -7.70
N LEU A 200 3.57 18.38 -7.51
CA LEU A 200 4.33 18.52 -6.29
C LEU A 200 5.82 18.54 -6.65
N ASP A 201 6.57 19.50 -6.13
CA ASP A 201 8.03 19.42 -6.01
C ASP A 201 8.35 20.09 -4.68
N THR A 202 8.86 19.35 -3.71
CA THR A 202 8.93 19.81 -2.32
C THR A 202 10.03 19.10 -1.57
N LEU A 203 10.93 19.88 -0.96
CA LEU A 203 11.87 19.42 0.04
C LEU A 203 11.14 19.05 1.34
N VAL A 204 11.61 17.98 1.99
CA VAL A 204 10.97 17.38 3.15
C VAL A 204 11.96 17.36 4.31
N ASN A 205 11.53 17.85 5.47
CA ASN A 205 12.27 17.69 6.70
C ASN A 205 12.11 16.23 7.18
N PRO A 206 13.21 15.45 7.31
CA PRO A 206 13.13 14.05 7.72
C PRO A 206 12.70 13.89 9.19
N LEU A 207 12.72 14.97 9.99
CA LEU A 207 12.45 14.99 11.44
C LEU A 207 13.31 13.98 12.23
N LYS A 208 14.52 13.71 11.72
CA LYS A 208 15.50 12.74 12.23
C LYS A 208 16.91 13.26 11.98
N ALA A 209 17.87 12.78 12.78
CA ALA A 209 19.29 13.00 12.53
C ALA A 209 19.76 12.19 11.31
N VAL A 210 20.15 12.88 10.24
CA VAL A 210 20.70 12.31 9.01
C VAL A 210 22.17 11.96 9.23
N ALA A 211 22.53 10.70 8.97
CA ALA A 211 23.90 10.20 9.04
C ALA A 211 24.65 10.37 7.70
N ASP A 212 23.96 10.16 6.58
CA ASP A 212 24.50 10.35 5.23
C ASP A 212 23.42 10.89 4.29
N TYR A 213 23.65 12.10 3.78
CA TYR A 213 22.80 12.79 2.81
C TYR A 213 22.89 12.18 1.41
N ARG A 214 23.95 11.41 1.13
CA ARG A 214 24.26 10.83 -0.17
C ARG A 214 24.17 11.86 -1.30
N THR A 215 24.66 13.08 -1.08
CA THR A 215 24.44 14.22 -2.00
C THR A 215 24.93 13.98 -3.42
N HIS A 216 25.95 13.13 -3.61
CA HIS A 216 26.41 12.66 -4.92
C HIS A 216 25.38 11.78 -5.67
N ILE A 217 24.43 11.19 -4.95
CA ILE A 217 23.25 10.49 -5.48
C ILE A 217 22.03 11.40 -5.46
N THR A 218 21.68 12.02 -4.33
CA THR A 218 20.37 12.70 -4.16
C THR A 218 20.31 14.13 -4.70
N GLY A 219 21.45 14.75 -4.98
CA GLY A 219 21.55 16.19 -5.26
C GLY A 219 21.19 17.09 -4.07
N VAL A 220 20.89 16.54 -2.89
CA VAL A 220 20.45 17.27 -1.69
C VAL A 220 21.56 17.27 -0.64
N SER A 221 21.96 18.45 -0.20
CA SER A 221 22.91 18.66 0.90
C SER A 221 22.22 18.97 2.23
N LYS A 222 23.00 19.00 3.32
CA LYS A 222 22.51 19.48 4.62
C LYS A 222 21.96 20.91 4.54
N LYS A 223 22.63 21.78 3.79
CA LYS A 223 22.27 23.20 3.66
C LYS A 223 20.92 23.40 2.99
N ASP A 224 20.58 22.54 2.03
CA ASP A 224 19.30 22.62 1.32
C ASP A 224 18.10 22.25 2.21
N LEU A 225 18.34 21.52 3.31
CA LEU A 225 17.32 21.21 4.31
C LEU A 225 17.27 22.19 5.49
N GLU A 226 18.15 23.20 5.54
CA GLU A 226 18.12 24.23 6.58
C GLU A 226 16.85 25.08 6.44
N GLY A 227 16.08 25.19 7.52
CA GLY A 227 14.80 25.92 7.52
C GLY A 227 13.62 25.21 6.84
N VAL A 228 13.81 24.02 6.24
CA VAL A 228 12.70 23.25 5.67
C VAL A 228 11.76 22.77 6.79
N THR A 229 10.48 23.14 6.69
CA THR A 229 9.44 22.81 7.69
C THR A 229 8.42 21.78 7.21
N CYS A 230 8.35 21.51 5.90
CA CYS A 230 7.40 20.54 5.33
C CYS A 230 7.73 19.14 5.84
N SER A 231 6.78 18.49 6.51
CA SER A 231 6.98 17.15 7.07
C SER A 231 6.47 16.04 6.15
N LEU A 232 6.91 14.80 6.40
CA LEU A 232 6.31 13.61 5.80
C LEU A 232 4.77 13.58 5.94
N VAL A 233 4.23 14.07 7.06
CA VAL A 233 2.79 14.10 7.30
C VAL A 233 2.07 15.08 6.36
N ASP A 234 2.74 16.15 5.93
CA ASP A 234 2.20 17.14 4.99
C ASP A 234 2.25 16.63 3.55
N ILE A 235 3.36 16.00 3.16
CA ILE A 235 3.44 15.24 1.90
C ILE A 235 2.33 14.20 1.81
N GLN A 236 2.09 13.42 2.88
CA GLN A 236 1.00 12.44 2.93
C GLN A 236 -0.40 13.06 2.80
N LYS A 237 -0.63 14.29 3.30
CA LYS A 237 -1.88 15.04 3.08
C LYS A 237 -2.01 15.43 1.61
N SER A 238 -0.95 15.96 1.01
CA SER A 238 -0.89 16.38 -0.40
C SER A 238 -1.11 15.20 -1.33
N LEU A 239 -0.38 14.09 -1.17
CA LEU A 239 -0.55 12.86 -1.95
C LEU A 239 -1.97 12.30 -1.85
N LYS A 240 -2.58 12.30 -0.64
CA LYS A 240 -3.98 11.87 -0.48
C LYS A 240 -4.97 12.77 -1.24
N LYS A 241 -4.73 14.08 -1.34
CA LYS A 241 -5.55 15.02 -2.14
C LYS A 241 -5.32 14.80 -3.64
N ILE A 242 -4.06 14.66 -4.06
CA ILE A 242 -3.63 14.50 -5.45
C ILE A 242 -4.13 13.16 -6.02
N LEU A 243 -4.00 12.05 -5.28
CA LEU A 243 -4.48 10.71 -5.65
C LEU A 243 -6.00 10.50 -5.44
N ALA A 244 -6.72 11.52 -4.98
CA ALA A 244 -8.17 11.45 -4.86
C ALA A 244 -8.84 11.11 -6.20
N LYS A 245 -9.98 10.40 -6.12
CA LYS A 245 -10.67 9.71 -7.24
C LYS A 245 -9.95 8.46 -7.77
N GLY A 246 -8.88 7.99 -7.11
CA GLY A 246 -8.26 6.69 -7.39
C GLY A 246 -7.35 6.68 -8.61
N LYS A 247 -6.63 7.78 -8.86
CA LYS A 247 -5.68 7.91 -9.98
C LYS A 247 -4.58 6.85 -9.92
N ILE A 248 -4.10 6.38 -11.06
CA ILE A 248 -3.02 5.41 -11.12
C ILE A 248 -1.70 6.14 -10.78
N LEU A 249 -0.88 5.53 -9.92
CA LEU A 249 0.43 6.06 -9.55
C LEU A 249 1.54 5.33 -10.30
N VAL A 250 2.42 6.07 -10.96
CA VAL A 250 3.53 5.58 -11.80
C VAL A 250 4.85 5.86 -11.08
N GLY A 251 5.85 5.00 -11.28
CA GLY A 251 7.22 5.24 -10.81
C GLY A 251 8.17 4.12 -11.26
N HIS A 252 9.37 4.07 -10.70
CA HIS A 252 10.38 3.06 -11.04
C HIS A 252 10.98 2.42 -9.79
N SER A 253 10.70 1.13 -9.54
CA SER A 253 10.89 0.51 -8.21
C SER A 253 10.08 1.21 -7.12
N LEU A 254 8.89 1.68 -7.49
CA LEU A 254 8.00 2.60 -6.76
C LEU A 254 7.62 2.13 -5.33
N TYR A 255 7.82 0.86 -5.01
CA TYR A 255 7.70 0.37 -3.63
C TYR A 255 8.66 1.06 -2.66
N ARG A 256 9.81 1.57 -3.12
CA ARG A 256 10.81 2.26 -2.30
C ARG A 256 10.29 3.62 -1.83
N ASP A 257 9.77 4.42 -2.76
CA ASP A 257 9.09 5.69 -2.52
C ASP A 257 7.93 5.50 -1.54
N LEU A 258 7.04 4.56 -1.86
CA LEU A 258 5.88 4.26 -1.02
C LEU A 258 6.27 3.79 0.39
N TYR A 259 7.43 3.15 0.54
CA TYR A 259 7.96 2.76 1.85
C TYR A 259 8.42 3.95 2.69
N VAL A 260 9.29 4.83 2.15
CA VAL A 260 9.75 6.02 2.88
C VAL A 260 8.63 7.04 3.10
N LEU A 261 7.67 7.12 2.18
CA LEU A 261 6.44 7.90 2.31
C LEU A 261 5.44 7.28 3.31
N LYS A 262 5.68 6.06 3.81
CA LYS A 262 4.75 5.26 4.63
C LYS A 262 3.34 5.24 4.03
N PHE A 263 3.23 4.98 2.73
CA PHE A 263 2.01 5.17 1.94
C PHE A 263 1.63 3.85 1.23
N ASP A 264 0.64 3.13 1.76
CA ASP A 264 0.16 1.87 1.21
C ASP A 264 -0.92 2.16 0.15
N TYR A 265 -0.49 2.12 -1.12
CA TYR A 265 -1.34 2.30 -2.29
C TYR A 265 -1.09 1.20 -3.32
N SER A 266 -2.17 0.58 -3.80
CA SER A 266 -2.10 -0.63 -4.63
C SER A 266 -2.44 -0.41 -6.11
N ARG A 267 -2.86 0.79 -6.51
CA ARG A 267 -3.21 1.09 -7.91
C ARG A 267 -2.02 1.75 -8.60
N VAL A 268 -1.01 0.94 -8.86
CA VAL A 268 0.33 1.35 -9.24
C VAL A 268 0.73 0.77 -10.61
N ILE A 269 1.55 1.51 -11.35
CA ILE A 269 2.33 1.02 -12.49
C ILE A 269 3.80 1.17 -12.10
N ASP A 270 4.51 0.05 -11.94
CA ASP A 270 5.94 0.05 -11.66
C ASP A 270 6.69 -0.20 -12.97
N THR A 271 7.36 0.82 -13.49
CA THR A 271 8.08 0.71 -14.77
C THR A 271 9.19 -0.35 -14.75
N ALA A 272 9.69 -0.72 -13.57
CA ALA A 272 10.64 -1.82 -13.42
C ALA A 272 10.04 -3.20 -13.78
N TYR A 273 8.71 -3.37 -13.68
CA TYR A 273 8.00 -4.64 -13.80
C TYR A 273 7.17 -4.81 -15.09
N ILE A 274 6.84 -3.72 -15.81
CA ILE A 274 5.97 -3.79 -17.00
C ILE A 274 6.71 -4.06 -18.32
N PHE A 275 8.03 -4.13 -18.31
CA PHE A 275 8.85 -4.46 -19.47
C PHE A 275 9.47 -5.86 -19.31
N LYS A 276 9.59 -6.58 -20.43
CA LYS A 276 10.30 -7.86 -20.52
C LYS A 276 11.64 -7.60 -21.19
N TYR A 277 12.67 -8.36 -20.82
CA TYR A 277 14.01 -8.16 -21.33
C TYR A 277 14.46 -9.41 -22.10
N ALA A 278 15.07 -9.21 -23.27
CA ALA A 278 15.58 -10.31 -24.10
C ALA A 278 16.86 -10.93 -23.49
N ASN A 279 17.69 -10.09 -22.87
CA ASN A 279 19.04 -10.42 -22.41
C ASN A 279 19.24 -10.35 -20.88
N LEU A 280 18.16 -10.24 -20.09
CA LEU A 280 18.20 -10.29 -18.62
C LEU A 280 17.33 -11.45 -18.09
N PRO A 281 17.68 -12.05 -16.94
CA PRO A 281 16.79 -12.99 -16.25
C PRO A 281 15.39 -12.41 -16.02
N THR A 282 14.36 -13.25 -16.05
CA THR A 282 12.95 -12.84 -15.85
C THR A 282 12.65 -12.26 -14.47
N THR A 283 13.56 -12.39 -13.51
CA THR A 283 13.53 -11.78 -12.17
C THR A 283 14.34 -10.48 -12.05
N SER A 284 15.13 -10.14 -13.07
CA SER A 284 15.96 -8.93 -13.09
C SER A 284 15.17 -7.73 -13.59
N THR A 285 15.50 -6.56 -13.05
CA THR A 285 14.93 -5.28 -13.48
C THR A 285 16.03 -4.35 -14.01
N ALA A 286 15.79 -3.71 -15.15
CA ALA A 286 16.68 -2.70 -15.70
C ALA A 286 16.66 -1.42 -14.85
N SER A 287 17.73 -0.63 -14.90
CA SER A 287 17.71 0.73 -14.33
C SER A 287 16.79 1.66 -15.13
N LEU A 288 16.26 2.70 -14.49
CA LEU A 288 15.47 3.75 -15.17
C LEU A 288 16.23 4.37 -16.35
N ASN A 289 17.52 4.69 -16.17
CA ASN A 289 18.35 5.30 -17.23
C ASN A 289 18.51 4.35 -18.43
N SER A 290 18.83 3.09 -18.17
CA SER A 290 18.98 2.06 -19.21
C SER A 290 17.68 1.77 -19.95
N LEU A 291 16.56 1.76 -19.22
CA LEU A 291 15.24 1.51 -19.78
C LEU A 291 14.78 2.67 -20.67
N CYS A 292 15.03 3.93 -20.26
CA CYS A 292 14.79 5.11 -21.11
C CYS A 292 15.70 5.16 -22.34
N LYS A 293 16.97 4.74 -22.22
CA LYS A 293 17.87 4.59 -23.39
C LYS A 293 17.28 3.63 -24.43
N SER A 294 16.86 2.43 -24.02
CA SER A 294 16.27 1.43 -24.93
C SER A 294 14.86 1.78 -25.45
N VAL A 295 13.99 2.37 -24.63
CA VAL A 295 12.55 2.55 -24.95
C VAL A 295 12.23 3.94 -25.51
N CYS A 296 12.95 4.97 -25.06
CA CYS A 296 12.69 6.36 -25.41
C CYS A 296 13.85 7.03 -26.18
N GLY A 297 15.00 6.36 -26.33
CA GLY A 297 16.15 6.88 -27.08
C GLY A 297 16.94 7.99 -26.39
N TYR A 298 16.79 8.18 -25.06
CA TYR A 298 17.51 9.21 -24.31
C TYR A 298 18.01 8.75 -22.93
N SER A 299 19.12 9.33 -22.47
CA SER A 299 19.62 9.21 -21.10
C SER A 299 18.80 10.09 -20.15
N VAL A 300 18.31 9.54 -19.04
CA VAL A 300 17.65 10.34 -17.98
C VAL A 300 18.67 11.22 -17.25
N ARG A 301 19.90 10.72 -17.12
CA ARG A 301 21.04 11.41 -16.50
C ARG A 301 22.36 10.92 -17.09
N GLU A 302 23.37 11.77 -17.06
CA GLU A 302 24.75 11.42 -17.43
C GLU A 302 25.46 10.64 -16.31
N ASP A 303 26.55 9.96 -16.65
CA ASP A 303 27.29 9.15 -15.67
C ASP A 303 27.95 10.06 -14.61
N GLY A 304 27.55 9.86 -13.35
CA GLY A 304 27.97 10.71 -12.23
C GLY A 304 27.10 11.95 -11.99
N GLU A 305 26.10 12.22 -12.83
CA GLU A 305 25.07 13.23 -12.53
C GLU A 305 24.21 12.75 -11.35
N PRO A 306 23.98 13.59 -10.32
CA PRO A 306 23.04 13.27 -9.25
C PRO A 306 21.63 13.01 -9.79
N HIS A 307 20.88 12.20 -9.05
CA HIS A 307 19.46 11.99 -9.25
C HIS A 307 18.70 13.29 -9.10
N ASN A 308 17.55 13.34 -9.76
CA ASN A 308 16.60 14.43 -9.64
C ASN A 308 15.20 13.85 -9.77
N CYS A 309 14.48 13.76 -8.66
CA CYS A 309 13.15 13.17 -8.64
C CYS A 309 12.15 13.74 -9.66
N LEU A 310 12.34 14.97 -10.16
CA LEU A 310 11.48 15.53 -11.19
C LEU A 310 11.75 14.87 -12.54
N LYS A 311 13.04 14.84 -12.96
CA LYS A 311 13.47 14.12 -14.16
C LYS A 311 13.09 12.63 -14.08
N ASP A 312 13.22 12.01 -12.91
CA ASP A 312 12.97 10.57 -12.73
C ASP A 312 11.47 10.25 -12.78
N ALA A 313 10.61 11.09 -12.18
CA ALA A 313 9.16 10.97 -12.32
C ALA A 313 8.70 11.21 -13.78
N GLU A 314 9.25 12.22 -14.46
CA GLU A 314 8.98 12.48 -15.88
C GLU A 314 9.41 11.30 -16.76
N ALA A 315 10.61 10.75 -16.55
CA ALA A 315 11.12 9.58 -17.24
C ALA A 315 10.22 8.34 -17.04
N ALA A 316 9.76 8.09 -15.82
CA ALA A 316 8.80 7.01 -15.54
C ALA A 316 7.45 7.21 -16.26
N MET A 317 6.93 8.44 -16.33
CA MET A 317 5.72 8.76 -17.10
C MET A 317 5.94 8.60 -18.61
N ASN A 318 7.12 8.97 -19.11
CA ASN A 318 7.51 8.83 -20.52
C ASN A 318 7.59 7.36 -20.92
N LEU A 319 8.16 6.48 -20.08
CA LEU A 319 8.18 5.03 -20.30
C LEU A 319 6.77 4.43 -20.39
N VAL A 320 5.86 4.80 -19.48
CA VAL A 320 4.46 4.35 -19.54
C VAL A 320 3.78 4.88 -20.80
N THR A 321 4.00 6.14 -21.15
CA THR A 321 3.45 6.74 -22.38
C THR A 321 3.95 6.04 -23.63
N ALA A 322 5.24 5.69 -23.71
CA ALA A 322 5.83 4.94 -24.80
C ALA A 322 5.28 3.50 -24.88
N LYS A 323 5.13 2.82 -23.73
CA LYS A 323 4.49 1.50 -23.64
C LYS A 323 3.06 1.49 -24.18
N LEU A 324 2.28 2.54 -23.86
CA LEU A 324 0.89 2.70 -24.31
C LEU A 324 0.78 3.04 -25.80
N LYS A 325 1.69 3.86 -26.35
CA LYS A 325 1.67 4.28 -27.76
C LYS A 325 2.20 3.22 -28.73
N HIS A 326 3.29 2.55 -28.39
CA HIS A 326 4.07 1.73 -29.33
C HIS A 326 3.98 0.23 -29.06
N GLY A 327 3.41 -0.20 -27.92
CA GLY A 327 3.13 -1.60 -27.67
C GLY A 327 4.38 -2.48 -27.51
N PHE A 328 5.32 -2.10 -26.64
CA PHE A 328 6.52 -2.88 -26.28
C PHE A 328 6.21 -4.18 -25.51
N ASN A 329 5.38 -5.07 -26.06
CA ASN A 329 4.91 -6.29 -25.39
C ASN A 329 5.89 -7.46 -25.48
N ASP A 330 6.74 -7.43 -26.50
CA ASP A 330 7.85 -8.36 -26.72
C ASP A 330 9.07 -7.98 -25.87
N PRO A 331 10.01 -8.92 -25.63
CA PRO A 331 11.23 -8.63 -24.88
C PRO A 331 12.12 -7.60 -25.58
N ILE A 332 12.54 -6.57 -24.86
CA ILE A 332 13.47 -5.54 -25.36
C ILE A 332 14.91 -5.84 -24.93
N GLU A 333 15.89 -5.41 -25.71
CA GLU A 333 17.30 -5.47 -25.31
C GLU A 333 17.68 -4.28 -24.43
N ILE A 334 18.48 -4.57 -23.40
CA ILE A 334 19.05 -3.57 -22.48
C ILE A 334 20.57 -3.57 -22.66
N ALA A 335 21.17 -2.40 -22.88
CA ALA A 335 22.62 -2.27 -23.07
C ALA A 335 23.42 -2.93 -21.91
N GLU A 336 24.46 -3.69 -22.23
CA GLU A 336 25.03 -4.72 -21.35
C GLU A 336 25.56 -4.21 -19.99
N ASN A 337 25.98 -2.95 -19.90
CA ASN A 337 26.50 -2.32 -18.67
C ASN A 337 25.43 -1.93 -17.62
N SER A 338 24.19 -2.45 -17.73
CA SER A 338 23.00 -1.89 -17.06
C SER A 338 22.43 -2.69 -15.88
N VAL A 339 22.99 -3.86 -15.56
CA VAL A 339 22.37 -4.77 -14.59
C VAL A 339 22.55 -4.25 -13.17
N ARG A 340 21.44 -4.06 -12.44
CA ARG A 340 21.49 -3.82 -10.99
C ARG A 340 22.05 -5.05 -10.28
N VAL A 341 23.32 -4.98 -9.86
CA VAL A 341 23.79 -5.80 -8.75
C VAL A 341 22.98 -5.41 -7.52
N GLU A 342 22.18 -6.33 -6.99
CA GLU A 342 21.51 -6.13 -5.70
C GLU A 342 22.58 -5.97 -4.60
N ARG A 343 22.98 -4.71 -4.32
CA ARG A 343 23.59 -4.39 -3.04
C ARG A 343 22.54 -4.71 -1.99
N LYS A 344 22.74 -5.84 -1.31
CA LYS A 344 21.89 -6.29 -0.20
C LYS A 344 21.69 -5.12 0.74
N PHE A 345 20.47 -4.59 0.80
CA PHE A 345 20.08 -3.72 1.89
C PHE A 345 20.26 -4.55 3.15
N LEU A 346 21.29 -4.21 3.94
CA LEU A 346 21.47 -4.71 5.29
C LEU A 346 20.37 -4.10 6.15
N VAL A 347 19.15 -4.60 5.96
CA VAL A 347 18.14 -4.64 7.01
C VAL A 347 18.73 -5.57 8.06
N LEU A 348 19.59 -5.02 8.91
CA LEU A 348 20.05 -5.69 10.11
C LEU A 348 18.79 -6.19 10.82
N PRO A 349 18.71 -7.48 11.17
CA PRO A 349 17.56 -7.98 11.89
C PRO A 349 17.43 -7.13 13.14
N VAL A 350 16.23 -6.58 13.38
CA VAL A 350 15.92 -5.91 14.63
C VAL A 350 16.03 -6.95 15.73
N VAL A 351 17.22 -7.05 16.33
CA VAL A 351 17.45 -7.81 17.54
C VAL A 351 16.65 -7.10 18.60
N ILE A 352 15.46 -7.64 18.89
CA ILE A 352 14.67 -7.24 20.05
C ILE A 352 15.50 -7.70 21.25
N GLN A 353 16.33 -6.79 21.74
CA GLN A 353 17.10 -6.98 22.96
C GLN A 353 16.09 -6.93 24.11
N VAL A 354 15.59 -8.10 24.48
CA VAL A 354 14.72 -8.28 25.64
C VAL A 354 15.56 -7.91 26.85
N ALA A 355 15.27 -6.76 27.45
CA ALA A 355 15.76 -6.45 28.79
C ALA A 355 15.17 -7.51 29.74
N THR A 356 16.07 -8.15 30.50
CA THR A 356 15.79 -9.17 31.51
C THR A 356 15.00 -8.61 32.69
#